data_AF-A0A941QI01-F1
#
_entry.id   AF-A0A941QI01-F1
#
_cell.length_a   1.000
_cell.length_b   1.000
_cell.length_c   1.000
_cell.angle_alpha   90.00
_cell.angle_beta   90.00
_cell.angle_gamma   90.00
#
_symmetry.space_group_name_H-M   'P 1'
#
loop_
_entity.id
_entity.type
_entity.pdbx_description
1 polymer ?
#
loop_
_entity_poly.entity_id
_entity_poly.type
_entity_poly.pdbx_seq_one_letter_code
_entity_poly.pdbx_strand_id
1 'polypeptide(L)'
;MKWATIPALVLWALSASASDDLQALTLSGFATLGVVATDKADMRFTRVGIDRPGTERPDTGPDSVLGVQGNLRLGESSSAVVQVVSRENTKGNYAPRPTLAFLSHQVTPELSARAGRLRIPFFMQSDSLNINYAHPWVRPPEEVYGLSPFADLDGIDLLYRVRAGETDIELHPFFGTSRLSLYPDTKARLKRVAGANLTLSHGDLSVHLGHAEARLEINWQDPFYTALAPVLRDLGRDDIVARMAGNDGTTRFSSAGFQWDDGRWLVIGEYARRQADRYANSAHGWQLTAGHRFGTVMPYMVVARHIQDAAVVDMEDVRSLPPLPGLAELISGFNASRNLAQHSVTAGVRWDVHSNAAVKAEFTRARTDANAWGTFDPSNETAASHMGGRSINILSLSVDVTF
;
A
#
# COMPACT_ATOMS: atom_id res chain seq x y z
N MET A 1 -18.65 -0.06 -28.13
CA MET A 1 -19.95 0.05 -27.42
C MET A 1 -20.35 -1.31 -26.88
N LYS A 2 -20.09 -1.56 -25.60
CA LYS A 2 -20.71 -2.63 -24.81
C LYS A 2 -20.98 -2.03 -23.44
N TRP A 3 -22.20 -1.56 -23.25
CA TRP A 3 -22.73 -1.21 -21.93
C TRP A 3 -23.72 -2.31 -21.54
N ALA A 4 -23.90 -2.47 -20.23
CA ALA A 4 -24.89 -3.30 -19.54
C ALA A 4 -24.49 -4.77 -19.31
N THR A 5 -23.97 -5.01 -18.11
CA THR A 5 -24.73 -5.70 -17.05
C THR A 5 -24.19 -5.23 -15.70
N ILE A 6 -24.92 -4.34 -15.03
CA ILE A 6 -24.77 -4.11 -13.59
C ILE A 6 -25.50 -5.29 -12.94
N PRO A 7 -24.82 -6.23 -12.26
CA PRO A 7 -25.55 -7.18 -11.46
C PRO A 7 -26.09 -6.43 -10.24
N ALA A 8 -27.40 -6.44 -10.09
CA ALA A 8 -28.04 -6.06 -8.84
C ALA A 8 -27.45 -6.91 -7.71
N LEU A 9 -26.77 -6.25 -6.76
CA LEU A 9 -26.31 -6.86 -5.51
C LEU A 9 -27.54 -7.23 -4.68
N VAL A 10 -28.02 -8.46 -4.87
CA VAL A 10 -29.00 -9.06 -3.95
C VAL A 10 -28.21 -9.50 -2.72
N LEU A 11 -28.30 -8.74 -1.64
CA LEU A 11 -27.85 -9.12 -0.31
C LEU A 11 -28.66 -10.33 0.17
N TRP A 12 -28.18 -11.54 -0.13
CA TRP A 12 -28.62 -12.72 0.60
C TRP A 12 -27.83 -12.77 1.90
N ALA A 13 -28.46 -12.36 2.99
CA ALA A 13 -28.02 -12.73 4.33
C ALA A 13 -28.15 -14.25 4.45
N LEU A 14 -27.08 -14.98 4.15
CA LEU A 14 -26.97 -16.40 4.47
C LEU A 14 -26.86 -16.51 5.98
N SER A 15 -28.01 -16.60 6.64
CA SER A 15 -28.09 -17.11 8.01
C SER A 15 -27.79 -18.61 7.95
N ALA A 16 -26.50 -18.96 7.95
CA ALA A 16 -26.08 -20.35 8.09
C ALA A 16 -26.29 -20.77 9.55
N SER A 17 -27.43 -21.40 9.83
CA SER A 17 -27.67 -22.11 11.07
C SER A 17 -26.65 -23.25 11.18
N ALA A 18 -25.79 -23.16 12.18
CA ALA A 18 -24.56 -23.92 12.28
C ALA A 18 -24.59 -24.74 13.59
N SER A 19 -24.51 -26.07 13.46
CA SER A 19 -24.45 -27.09 14.53
C SER A 19 -23.40 -26.80 15.61
N ASP A 20 -23.53 -27.38 16.81
CA ASP A 20 -22.69 -27.11 18.00
C ASP A 20 -21.15 -27.13 17.80
N ASP A 21 -20.62 -27.85 16.81
CA ASP A 21 -19.19 -27.82 16.42
C ASP A 21 -18.71 -26.47 15.84
N LEU A 22 -19.64 -25.61 15.40
CA LEU A 22 -19.35 -24.32 14.76
C LEU A 22 -19.16 -23.17 15.78
N GLN A 23 -19.30 -23.41 17.09
CA GLN A 23 -18.95 -22.39 18.10
C GLN A 23 -17.46 -22.03 18.12
N ALA A 24 -16.61 -22.86 17.51
CA ALA A 24 -15.17 -22.61 17.37
C ALA A 24 -14.82 -21.79 16.12
N LEU A 25 -15.71 -21.69 15.13
CA LEU A 25 -15.44 -21.00 13.86
C LEU A 25 -16.25 -19.71 13.78
N THR A 26 -15.57 -18.57 13.68
CA THR A 26 -16.20 -17.28 13.35
C THR A 26 -15.87 -16.91 11.91
N LEU A 27 -16.89 -16.59 11.14
CA LEU A 27 -16.74 -16.06 9.77
C LEU A 27 -17.08 -14.57 9.76
N SER A 28 -16.33 -13.81 8.98
CA SER A 28 -16.54 -12.37 8.75
C SER A 28 -16.13 -12.01 7.33
N GLY A 29 -16.64 -10.91 6.82
CA GLY A 29 -16.33 -10.40 5.50
C GLY A 29 -16.31 -8.89 5.43
N PHE A 30 -15.72 -8.41 4.34
CA PHE A 30 -15.71 -7.00 3.99
C PHE A 30 -15.75 -6.84 2.48
N ALA A 31 -16.36 -5.76 2.00
CA ALA A 31 -16.33 -5.40 0.60
C ALA A 31 -16.28 -3.89 0.44
N THR A 32 -15.55 -3.44 -0.56
CA THR A 32 -15.60 -2.08 -1.08
C THR A 32 -15.90 -2.14 -2.56
N LEU A 33 -16.91 -1.39 -2.99
CA LEU A 33 -17.08 -1.02 -4.40
C LEU A 33 -16.63 0.42 -4.52
N GLY A 34 -15.59 0.67 -5.31
CA GLY A 34 -15.08 2.02 -5.50
C GLY A 34 -14.82 2.36 -6.95
N VAL A 35 -14.75 3.66 -7.20
CA VAL A 35 -14.56 4.24 -8.52
C VAL A 35 -13.67 5.47 -8.43
N VAL A 36 -12.75 5.60 -9.38
CA VAL A 36 -11.81 6.71 -9.49
C VAL A 36 -11.82 7.30 -10.90
N ALA A 37 -11.79 8.62 -10.99
CA ALA A 37 -11.70 9.34 -12.25
C ALA A 37 -10.64 10.44 -12.18
N THR A 38 -9.87 10.62 -13.26
CA THR A 38 -8.88 11.71 -13.39
C THR A 38 -9.30 12.68 -14.49
N ASP A 39 -8.97 13.97 -14.33
CA ASP A 39 -9.23 15.02 -15.33
C ASP A 39 -8.21 15.04 -16.49
N LYS A 40 -7.18 14.18 -16.46
CA LYS A 40 -6.13 14.08 -17.48
C LYS A 40 -6.27 12.80 -18.28
N ALA A 41 -6.68 12.91 -19.55
CA ALA A 41 -6.92 11.80 -20.49
C ALA A 41 -5.71 10.88 -20.71
N ASP A 42 -4.51 11.38 -20.43
CA ASP A 42 -3.23 10.73 -20.67
C ASP A 42 -2.52 10.23 -19.39
N MET A 43 -3.06 10.52 -18.20
CA MET A 43 -2.55 10.04 -16.92
C MET A 43 -3.62 9.21 -16.20
N ARG A 44 -3.32 7.95 -15.93
CA ARG A 44 -4.21 7.00 -15.24
C ARG A 44 -3.77 6.87 -13.79
N PHE A 45 -4.69 6.97 -12.84
CA PHE A 45 -4.38 6.67 -11.45
C PHE A 45 -3.99 5.19 -11.32
N THR A 46 -2.94 4.89 -10.56
CA THR A 46 -2.50 3.51 -10.31
C THR A 46 -1.85 3.41 -8.93
N ARG A 47 -1.95 2.24 -8.30
CA ARG A 47 -1.19 1.93 -7.08
C ARG A 47 -0.05 1.02 -7.49
N VAL A 48 1.10 1.65 -7.70
CA VAL A 48 2.26 1.02 -8.32
C VAL A 48 2.60 -0.31 -7.64
N GLY A 49 2.51 -1.40 -8.41
CA GLY A 49 2.83 -2.75 -7.95
C GLY A 49 1.67 -3.52 -7.29
N ILE A 50 0.48 -2.94 -7.16
CA ILE A 50 -0.70 -3.58 -6.56
C ILE A 50 -1.71 -4.00 -7.62
N ASP A 51 -2.18 -3.03 -8.42
CA ASP A 51 -3.17 -3.18 -9.47
C ASP A 51 -2.56 -2.98 -10.86
N ARG A 52 -3.28 -3.43 -11.88
CA ARG A 52 -2.94 -3.09 -13.26
C ARG A 52 -3.36 -1.63 -13.48
N PRO A 53 -2.54 -0.80 -14.15
CA PRO A 53 -3.00 0.51 -14.56
C PRO A 53 -4.26 0.41 -15.44
N GLY A 54 -5.38 0.91 -14.93
CA GLY A 54 -6.67 0.77 -15.59
C GLY A 54 -6.74 1.55 -16.90
N THR A 55 -7.38 0.97 -17.91
CA THR A 55 -7.57 1.62 -19.21
C THR A 55 -8.86 2.42 -19.31
N GLU A 56 -9.72 2.30 -18.30
CA GLU A 56 -11.07 2.84 -18.27
C GLU A 56 -11.15 4.20 -17.56
N ARG A 57 -12.21 4.97 -17.86
CA ARG A 57 -12.48 6.30 -17.31
C ARG A 57 -14.01 6.47 -17.20
N PRO A 58 -14.61 6.34 -16.00
CA PRO A 58 -13.96 6.08 -14.71
C PRO A 58 -13.43 4.63 -14.58
N ASP A 59 -12.56 4.39 -13.61
CA ASP A 59 -11.95 3.09 -13.31
C ASP A 59 -12.45 2.58 -11.95
N THR A 60 -12.87 1.32 -11.88
CA THR A 60 -13.35 0.68 -10.64
C THR A 60 -12.33 -0.26 -10.01
N GLY A 61 -11.28 -0.59 -10.74
CA GLY A 61 -10.26 -1.56 -10.37
C GLY A 61 -9.50 -1.20 -9.10
N PRO A 62 -8.98 0.04 -8.98
CA PRO A 62 -8.19 0.43 -7.83
C PRO A 62 -8.94 0.24 -6.51
N ASP A 63 -10.08 0.85 -6.30
CA ASP A 63 -10.66 0.87 -4.95
C ASP A 63 -11.44 -0.39 -4.58
N SER A 64 -11.81 -1.22 -5.56
CA SER A 64 -12.70 -2.35 -5.31
C SER A 64 -11.99 -3.56 -4.71
N VAL A 65 -12.54 -4.09 -3.62
CA VAL A 65 -12.01 -5.26 -2.91
C VAL A 65 -13.14 -6.06 -2.27
N LEU A 66 -13.00 -7.38 -2.25
CA LEU A 66 -13.86 -8.31 -1.52
C LEU A 66 -12.98 -9.23 -0.68
N GLY A 67 -13.29 -9.37 0.60
CA GLY A 67 -12.56 -10.23 1.52
C GLY A 67 -13.49 -11.06 2.40
N VAL A 68 -13.03 -12.28 2.72
CA VAL A 68 -13.65 -13.17 3.69
C VAL A 68 -12.57 -13.70 4.62
N GLN A 69 -12.88 -13.77 5.90
CA GLN A 69 -11.99 -14.27 6.94
C GLN A 69 -12.70 -15.31 7.81
N GLY A 70 -12.01 -16.42 8.06
CA GLY A 70 -12.38 -17.41 9.05
C GLY A 70 -11.38 -17.44 10.21
N ASN A 71 -11.91 -17.43 11.43
CA ASN A 71 -11.15 -17.55 12.68
C ASN A 71 -11.60 -18.82 13.38
N LEU A 72 -10.70 -19.80 13.54
CA LEU A 72 -10.96 -21.07 14.18
C LEU A 72 -10.24 -21.15 15.53
N ARG A 73 -10.98 -21.36 16.61
CA ARG A 73 -10.45 -21.66 17.94
C ARG A 73 -10.06 -23.14 18.00
N LEU A 74 -8.77 -23.42 18.19
CA LEU A 74 -8.23 -24.79 18.27
C LEU A 74 -8.16 -25.31 19.72
N GLY A 75 -8.24 -24.41 20.70
CA GLY A 75 -8.20 -24.68 22.12
C GLY A 75 -8.28 -23.37 22.90
N GLU A 76 -7.91 -23.38 24.19
CA GLU A 76 -7.98 -22.19 25.04
C GLU A 76 -6.93 -21.12 24.67
N SER A 77 -5.75 -21.56 24.22
CA SER A 77 -4.61 -20.67 23.93
C SER A 77 -4.24 -20.60 22.45
N SER A 78 -4.96 -21.30 21.56
CA SER A 78 -4.55 -21.45 20.16
C SER A 78 -5.69 -21.20 19.18
N SER A 79 -5.37 -20.51 18.09
CA SER A 79 -6.30 -20.25 16.99
C SER A 79 -5.62 -20.34 15.62
N ALA A 80 -6.43 -20.55 14.58
CA ALA A 80 -6.03 -20.46 13.19
C ALA A 80 -6.85 -19.38 12.50
N VAL A 81 -6.21 -18.59 11.63
CA VAL A 81 -6.86 -17.53 10.87
C VAL A 81 -6.55 -17.70 9.39
N VAL A 82 -7.58 -17.62 8.56
CA VAL A 82 -7.45 -17.58 7.10
C VAL A 82 -8.24 -16.40 6.57
N GLN A 83 -7.61 -15.55 5.76
CA GLN A 83 -8.25 -14.47 5.03
C GLN A 83 -7.94 -14.62 3.54
N VAL A 84 -8.99 -14.55 2.72
CA VAL A 84 -8.88 -14.55 1.26
C VAL A 84 -9.46 -13.24 0.74
N VAL A 85 -8.72 -12.61 -0.17
CA VAL A 85 -9.10 -11.32 -0.78
C VAL A 85 -9.11 -11.45 -2.30
N SER A 86 -10.14 -10.91 -2.93
CA SER A 86 -10.26 -10.68 -4.36
C SER A 86 -10.27 -9.18 -4.63
N ARG A 87 -9.35 -8.74 -5.47
CA ARG A 87 -9.16 -7.36 -5.94
C ARG A 87 -8.40 -7.40 -7.25
N GLU A 88 -8.42 -6.30 -8.00
CA GLU A 88 -7.62 -6.23 -9.22
C GLU A 88 -6.14 -6.41 -8.89
N ASN A 89 -5.49 -7.31 -9.63
CA ASN A 89 -4.06 -7.53 -9.56
C ASN A 89 -3.36 -6.93 -10.79
N THR A 90 -2.04 -6.98 -10.79
CA THR A 90 -1.18 -6.48 -11.89
C THR A 90 -1.40 -7.15 -13.25
N LYS A 91 -2.17 -8.25 -13.32
CA LYS A 91 -2.61 -8.90 -14.56
C LYS A 91 -3.99 -8.43 -15.06
N GLY A 92 -4.67 -7.55 -14.31
CA GLY A 92 -6.00 -7.04 -14.65
C GLY A 92 -7.13 -8.03 -14.39
N ASN A 93 -6.94 -8.98 -13.47
CA ASN A 93 -8.00 -9.91 -13.06
C ASN A 93 -8.16 -9.93 -11.53
N TYR A 94 -9.22 -10.60 -11.07
CA TYR A 94 -9.66 -10.61 -9.68
C TYR A 94 -9.44 -11.97 -9.00
N ALA A 95 -8.42 -12.71 -9.42
CA ALA A 95 -8.12 -14.03 -8.86
C ALA A 95 -7.97 -13.95 -7.32
N PRO A 96 -8.82 -14.64 -6.54
CA PRO A 96 -8.74 -14.59 -5.08
C PRO A 96 -7.40 -15.13 -4.59
N ARG A 97 -6.84 -14.48 -3.57
CA ARG A 97 -5.55 -14.86 -2.98
C ARG A 97 -5.61 -14.88 -1.45
N PRO A 98 -4.94 -15.84 -0.78
CA PRO A 98 -4.74 -15.78 0.66
C PRO A 98 -3.88 -14.57 1.03
N THR A 99 -4.43 -13.70 1.87
CA THR A 99 -3.73 -12.54 2.46
C THR A 99 -3.30 -12.80 3.90
N LEU A 100 -4.02 -13.68 4.61
CA LEU A 100 -3.64 -14.22 5.92
C LEU A 100 -3.87 -15.73 5.92
N ALA A 101 -2.95 -16.49 6.51
CA ALA A 101 -3.08 -17.92 6.76
C ALA A 101 -2.06 -18.31 7.84
N PHE A 102 -2.43 -18.19 9.11
CA PHE A 102 -1.49 -18.37 10.22
C PHE A 102 -2.12 -19.10 11.41
N LEU A 103 -1.24 -19.68 12.23
CA LEU A 103 -1.54 -20.15 13.57
C LEU A 103 -1.11 -19.09 14.58
N SER A 104 -1.91 -18.89 15.62
CA SER A 104 -1.62 -18.02 16.75
C SER A 104 -1.64 -18.83 18.03
N HIS A 105 -0.67 -18.59 18.91
CA HIS A 105 -0.56 -19.24 20.20
C HIS A 105 -0.27 -18.21 21.29
N GLN A 106 -1.11 -18.18 22.32
CA GLN A 106 -0.95 -17.37 23.52
C GLN A 106 0.08 -18.04 24.45
N VAL A 107 1.32 -17.54 24.44
CA VAL A 107 2.44 -18.09 25.22
C VAL A 107 2.30 -17.70 26.69
N THR A 108 1.97 -16.43 26.95
CA THR A 108 1.59 -15.88 28.26
C THR A 108 0.42 -14.92 28.07
N PRO A 109 -0.27 -14.44 29.12
CA PRO A 109 -1.33 -13.43 28.97
C PRO A 109 -0.89 -12.18 28.18
N GLU A 110 0.38 -11.82 28.26
CA GLU A 110 0.98 -10.66 27.60
C GLU A 110 1.57 -10.97 26.23
N LEU A 111 1.93 -12.24 25.95
CA LEU A 111 2.69 -12.63 24.76
C LEU A 111 1.90 -13.60 23.87
N SER A 112 1.68 -13.20 22.62
CA SER A 112 1.19 -14.08 21.55
C SER A 112 2.26 -14.28 20.49
N ALA A 113 2.41 -15.51 20.00
CA ALA A 113 3.29 -15.86 18.89
C ALA A 113 2.44 -16.30 17.69
N ARG A 114 2.74 -15.80 16.50
CA ARG A 114 2.05 -16.20 15.26
C ARG A 114 3.04 -16.72 14.22
N ALA A 115 2.60 -17.69 13.44
CA ALA A 115 3.41 -18.29 12.38
C ALA A 115 2.55 -18.64 11.16
N GLY A 116 3.02 -18.26 9.98
CA GLY A 116 2.36 -18.53 8.71
C GLY A 116 2.43 -17.34 7.76
N ARG A 117 1.36 -17.09 7.03
CA ARG A 117 1.18 -15.89 6.20
C ARG A 117 0.48 -14.80 7.02
N LEU A 118 1.20 -13.71 7.21
CA LEU A 118 0.87 -12.54 8.01
C LEU A 118 0.91 -11.28 7.13
N ARG A 119 0.54 -10.14 7.71
CA ARG A 119 0.72 -8.81 7.10
C ARG A 119 2.12 -8.29 7.46
N ILE A 120 2.78 -7.58 6.53
CA ILE A 120 3.98 -6.80 6.89
C ILE A 120 3.55 -5.46 7.48
N PRO A 121 3.95 -5.16 8.72
CA PRO A 121 3.48 -3.96 9.40
C PRO A 121 4.42 -2.77 9.16
N PHE A 122 4.69 -2.43 7.89
CA PHE A 122 5.53 -1.27 7.54
C PHE A 122 4.89 0.07 7.90
N PHE A 123 3.57 0.17 7.80
CA PHE A 123 2.80 1.39 8.00
C PHE A 123 1.92 1.28 9.24
N MET A 124 1.50 2.42 9.78
CA MET A 124 0.65 2.46 10.98
C MET A 124 -0.67 1.70 10.78
N GLN A 125 -1.22 1.69 9.56
CA GLN A 125 -2.48 1.01 9.23
C GLN A 125 -2.29 -0.22 8.32
N SER A 126 -1.11 -0.84 8.32
CA SER A 126 -0.80 -2.02 7.52
C SER A 126 -1.85 -3.15 7.67
N ASP A 127 -2.33 -3.41 8.88
CA ASP A 127 -3.21 -4.54 9.19
C ASP A 127 -4.61 -4.42 8.55
N SER A 128 -5.06 -3.21 8.27
CA SER A 128 -6.38 -2.92 7.73
C SER A 128 -6.36 -2.33 6.32
N LEU A 129 -5.24 -2.44 5.58
CA LEU A 129 -5.11 -1.90 4.21
C LEU A 129 -6.16 -2.39 3.19
N ASN A 130 -6.74 -3.57 3.40
CA ASN A 130 -7.79 -4.10 2.52
C ASN A 130 -9.21 -3.80 3.06
N ILE A 131 -9.34 -3.27 4.27
CA ILE A 131 -10.61 -3.08 4.96
C ILE A 131 -10.88 -1.58 4.98
N ASN A 132 -11.31 -1.02 3.84
CA ASN A 132 -11.46 0.44 3.71
C ASN A 132 -12.46 1.00 4.73
N TYR A 133 -13.46 0.22 5.15
CA TYR A 133 -14.38 0.61 6.22
C TYR A 133 -13.68 1.02 7.54
N ALA A 134 -12.48 0.49 7.81
CA ALA A 134 -11.70 0.84 9.00
C ALA A 134 -11.10 2.26 8.95
N HIS A 135 -11.14 2.92 7.79
CA HIS A 135 -10.43 4.17 7.51
C HIS A 135 -11.38 5.31 7.19
N PRO A 136 -11.02 6.59 7.46
CA PRO A 136 -11.83 7.72 7.02
C PRO A 136 -11.84 7.87 5.49
N TRP A 137 -10.73 7.52 4.85
CA TRP A 137 -10.44 7.75 3.44
C TRP A 137 -11.11 6.71 2.52
N VAL A 138 -11.28 7.05 1.24
CA VAL A 138 -11.58 6.05 0.19
C VAL A 138 -10.42 5.06 0.08
N ARG A 139 -9.18 5.57 0.15
CA ARG A 139 -7.95 4.79 0.25
C ARG A 139 -6.91 5.53 1.10
N PRO A 140 -5.99 4.83 1.78
CA PRO A 140 -4.88 5.49 2.46
C PRO A 140 -4.07 6.41 1.53
N PRO A 141 -3.52 7.53 2.02
CA PRO A 141 -2.76 8.46 1.18
C PRO A 141 -1.55 7.79 0.51
N GLU A 142 -1.57 7.75 -0.83
CA GLU A 142 -0.56 7.05 -1.64
C GLU A 142 0.84 7.68 -1.53
N GLU A 143 0.93 8.94 -1.11
CA GLU A 143 2.22 9.57 -0.83
C GLU A 143 3.01 8.86 0.27
N VAL A 144 2.31 8.24 1.22
CA VAL A 144 2.91 7.40 2.27
C VAL A 144 2.85 5.93 1.85
N TYR A 145 1.66 5.43 1.57
CA TYR A 145 1.42 4.00 1.37
C TYR A 145 1.97 3.45 0.04
N GLY A 146 2.28 4.32 -0.93
CA GLY A 146 2.97 3.97 -2.16
C GLY A 146 4.49 3.75 -2.00
N LEU A 147 5.07 3.99 -0.82
CA LEU A 147 6.50 3.74 -0.57
C LEU A 147 6.87 2.25 -0.66
N SER A 148 5.93 1.34 -0.37
CA SER A 148 6.20 -0.10 -0.46
C SER A 148 4.94 -0.87 -0.88
N PRO A 149 4.97 -1.57 -2.04
CA PRO A 149 3.86 -2.42 -2.47
C PRO A 149 3.86 -3.81 -1.81
N PHE A 150 4.86 -4.12 -0.96
CA PHE A 150 4.92 -5.40 -0.26
C PHE A 150 3.96 -5.41 0.93
N ALA A 151 2.93 -6.25 0.85
CA ALA A 151 1.89 -6.34 1.87
C ALA A 151 1.95 -7.64 2.70
N ASP A 152 2.51 -8.74 2.20
CA ASP A 152 2.39 -10.05 2.87
C ASP A 152 3.73 -10.51 3.45
N LEU A 153 3.72 -11.11 4.64
CA LEU A 153 4.87 -11.72 5.31
C LEU A 153 4.63 -13.22 5.47
N ASP A 154 5.39 -14.06 4.78
CA ASP A 154 5.47 -15.48 5.10
C ASP A 154 6.57 -15.65 6.16
N GLY A 155 6.20 -15.89 7.43
CA GLY A 155 7.14 -15.89 8.55
C GLY A 155 6.50 -16.03 9.92
N ILE A 156 7.13 -15.38 10.90
CA ILE A 156 6.72 -15.36 12.30
C ILE A 156 6.66 -13.93 12.81
N ASP A 157 5.79 -13.70 13.79
CA ASP A 157 5.83 -12.49 14.61
C ASP A 157 5.42 -12.78 16.05
N LEU A 158 5.71 -11.82 16.92
CA LEU A 158 5.28 -11.83 18.31
C LEU A 158 4.49 -10.56 18.58
N LEU A 159 3.49 -10.64 19.43
CA LEU A 159 2.76 -9.49 19.96
C LEU A 159 2.91 -9.51 21.48
N TYR A 160 3.69 -8.59 22.02
CA TYR A 160 3.87 -8.42 23.46
C TYR A 160 3.14 -7.17 23.93
N ARG A 161 2.08 -7.36 24.72
CA ARG A 161 1.17 -6.30 25.18
C ARG A 161 1.20 -6.19 26.69
N VAL A 162 1.52 -5.00 27.18
CA VAL A 162 1.51 -4.69 28.62
C VAL A 162 0.83 -3.36 28.86
N ARG A 163 0.30 -3.18 30.06
CA ARG A 163 -0.28 -1.92 30.51
C ARG A 163 0.57 -1.31 31.61
N ALA A 164 0.98 -0.06 31.43
CA ALA A 164 1.75 0.73 32.39
C ALA A 164 0.92 1.95 32.83
N GLY A 165 0.25 1.83 33.98
CA GLY A 165 -0.76 2.81 34.39
C GLY A 165 -1.94 2.81 33.42
N GLU A 166 -2.24 3.96 32.83
CA GLU A 166 -3.31 4.15 31.83
C GLU A 166 -2.81 3.99 30.38
N THR A 167 -1.54 3.61 30.18
CA THR A 167 -0.95 3.47 28.84
C THR A 167 -0.84 2.00 28.46
N ASP A 168 -1.42 1.63 27.33
CA ASP A 168 -1.19 0.34 26.67
C ASP A 168 0.04 0.42 25.77
N ILE A 169 0.90 -0.60 25.86
CA ILE A 169 2.15 -0.70 25.13
C ILE A 169 2.16 -2.03 24.38
N GLU A 170 2.36 -1.97 23.07
CA GLU A 170 2.53 -3.16 22.22
C GLU A 170 3.89 -3.13 21.52
N LEU A 171 4.68 -4.19 21.71
CA LEU A 171 5.89 -4.46 20.94
C LEU A 171 5.60 -5.61 19.95
N HIS A 172 5.85 -5.37 18.67
CA HIS A 172 5.55 -6.30 17.57
C HIS A 172 6.80 -6.58 16.73
N PRO A 173 7.71 -7.48 17.16
CA PRO A 173 8.82 -7.94 16.33
C PRO A 173 8.34 -8.99 15.32
N PHE A 174 8.91 -8.96 14.12
CA PHE A 174 8.54 -9.85 13.03
C PHE A 174 9.75 -10.25 12.18
N PHE A 175 9.67 -11.46 11.61
CA PHE A 175 10.71 -12.00 10.74
C PHE A 175 10.14 -12.91 9.65
N GLY A 176 10.61 -12.78 8.40
CA GLY A 176 10.16 -13.64 7.31
C GLY A 176 10.60 -13.24 5.91
N THR A 177 9.75 -13.53 4.93
CA THR A 177 9.94 -13.16 3.53
C THR A 177 8.66 -12.61 2.92
N SER A 178 8.79 -11.65 2.01
CA SER A 178 7.68 -11.11 1.22
C SER A 178 7.84 -11.44 -0.24
N ARG A 179 6.73 -11.64 -0.94
CA ARG A 179 6.70 -11.88 -2.39
C ARG A 179 5.66 -10.99 -3.04
N LEU A 180 6.00 -10.43 -4.18
CA LEU A 180 5.15 -9.55 -4.97
C LEU A 180 5.23 -9.92 -6.45
N SER A 181 4.10 -9.87 -7.15
CA SER A 181 4.05 -10.02 -8.60
C SER A 181 3.72 -8.66 -9.22
N LEU A 182 4.71 -7.99 -9.79
CA LEU A 182 4.62 -6.59 -10.25
C LEU A 182 3.99 -6.46 -11.64
N TYR A 183 4.30 -7.39 -12.54
CA TYR A 183 3.77 -7.48 -13.92
C TYR A 183 3.65 -8.98 -14.27
N PRO A 184 2.96 -9.36 -15.36
CA PRO A 184 2.63 -10.76 -15.66
C PRO A 184 3.79 -11.76 -15.48
N ASP A 185 5.02 -11.33 -15.80
CA ASP A 185 6.24 -12.14 -15.76
C ASP A 185 7.33 -11.59 -14.81
N THR A 186 7.02 -10.60 -13.99
CA THR A 186 7.98 -9.97 -13.06
C THR A 186 7.65 -10.26 -11.61
N LYS A 187 8.60 -10.88 -10.90
CA LYS A 187 8.50 -11.18 -9.47
C LYS A 187 9.52 -10.37 -8.70
N ALA A 188 9.07 -9.80 -7.59
CA ALA A 188 9.92 -9.15 -6.61
C ALA A 188 9.79 -9.90 -5.28
N ARG A 189 10.87 -9.90 -4.50
CA ARG A 189 10.93 -10.59 -3.22
C ARG A 189 11.74 -9.76 -2.22
N LEU A 190 11.23 -9.70 -1.00
CA LEU A 190 12.02 -9.29 0.16
C LEU A 190 12.44 -10.55 0.92
N LYS A 191 13.74 -10.82 0.99
CA LYS A 191 14.32 -11.91 1.78
C LYS A 191 14.79 -11.38 3.13
N ARG A 192 14.68 -12.21 4.17
CA ARG A 192 15.14 -11.88 5.53
C ARG A 192 14.58 -10.54 6.02
N VAL A 193 13.28 -10.34 5.78
CA VAL A 193 12.55 -9.21 6.37
C VAL A 193 12.65 -9.38 7.87
N ALA A 194 13.23 -8.41 8.57
CA ALA A 194 13.35 -8.39 10.02
C ALA A 194 13.03 -6.99 10.51
N GLY A 195 12.15 -6.87 11.49
CA GLY A 195 11.76 -5.57 12.01
C GLY A 195 11.01 -5.66 13.32
N ALA A 196 10.69 -4.49 13.87
CA ALA A 196 9.85 -4.37 15.04
C ALA A 196 9.06 -3.06 15.00
N ASN A 197 7.86 -3.12 15.55
CA ASN A 197 7.05 -1.94 15.81
C ASN A 197 6.78 -1.77 17.30
N LEU A 198 6.58 -0.52 17.69
CA LEU A 198 6.13 -0.10 19.01
C LEU A 198 4.86 0.73 18.82
N THR A 199 3.79 0.34 19.50
CA THR A 199 2.56 1.11 19.59
C THR A 199 2.31 1.50 21.04
N LEU A 200 2.03 2.77 21.29
CA LEU A 200 1.67 3.33 22.59
C LEU A 200 0.27 3.93 22.48
N SER A 201 -0.65 3.54 23.37
CA SER A 201 -2.01 4.08 23.41
C SER A 201 -2.31 4.62 24.79
N HIS A 202 -2.76 5.88 24.87
CA HIS A 202 -3.10 6.55 26.12
C HIS A 202 -4.33 7.44 25.91
N GLY A 203 -5.47 7.03 26.48
CA GLY A 203 -6.76 7.67 26.20
C GLY A 203 -7.08 7.65 24.70
N ASP A 204 -7.35 8.82 24.14
CA ASP A 204 -7.73 9.00 22.73
C ASP A 204 -6.53 9.04 21.77
N LEU A 205 -5.29 9.03 22.28
CA LEU A 205 -4.07 9.14 21.48
C LEU A 205 -3.39 7.78 21.34
N SER A 206 -3.07 7.41 20.10
CA SER A 206 -2.13 6.33 19.79
C SER A 206 -0.93 6.86 19.00
N VAL A 207 0.24 6.29 19.28
CA VAL A 207 1.51 6.58 18.61
C VAL A 207 2.11 5.27 18.13
N HIS A 208 2.61 5.26 16.90
CA HIS A 208 3.21 4.11 16.25
C HIS A 208 4.62 4.44 15.78
N LEU A 209 5.57 3.55 16.03
CA LEU A 209 6.95 3.62 15.54
C LEU A 209 7.33 2.27 14.96
N GLY A 210 7.96 2.26 13.79
CA GLY A 210 8.33 1.03 13.10
C GLY A 210 9.68 1.11 12.41
N HIS A 211 10.42 0.01 12.42
CA HIS A 211 11.64 -0.14 11.64
C HIS A 211 11.80 -1.57 11.12
N ALA A 212 12.24 -1.71 9.87
CA ALA A 212 12.52 -3.00 9.28
C ALA A 212 13.65 -2.93 8.24
N GLU A 213 14.37 -4.03 8.11
CA GLU A 213 15.37 -4.24 7.07
C GLU A 213 15.03 -5.50 6.26
N ALA A 214 15.39 -5.51 4.99
CA ALA A 214 15.25 -6.67 4.12
C ALA A 214 16.27 -6.66 2.98
N ARG A 215 16.45 -7.81 2.32
CA ARG A 215 17.16 -7.91 1.04
C ARG A 215 16.19 -7.96 -0.12
N LEU A 216 16.27 -7.00 -1.02
CA LEU A 216 15.51 -6.95 -2.25
C LEU A 216 16.13 -7.88 -3.30
N GLU A 217 15.27 -8.70 -3.90
CA GLU A 217 15.55 -9.44 -5.12
C GLU A 217 14.44 -9.14 -6.12
N ILE A 218 14.80 -8.61 -7.27
CA ILE A 218 13.87 -8.33 -8.35
C ILE A 218 14.55 -8.56 -9.67
N ASN A 219 13.81 -9.19 -10.60
CA ASN A 219 14.24 -9.34 -11.98
C ASN A 219 13.22 -8.64 -12.87
N TRP A 220 13.31 -7.31 -12.97
CA TRP A 220 12.51 -6.52 -13.88
C TRP A 220 13.40 -5.94 -14.97
N GLN A 221 13.18 -6.38 -16.20
CA GLN A 221 13.87 -5.90 -17.38
C GLN A 221 12.90 -5.04 -18.18
N ASP A 222 12.53 -3.88 -17.62
CA ASP A 222 11.67 -2.95 -18.33
C ASP A 222 12.36 -2.40 -19.61
N PRO A 223 11.62 -1.70 -20.49
CA PRO A 223 12.21 -1.15 -21.72
C PRO A 223 13.40 -0.20 -21.46
N PHE A 224 13.36 0.59 -20.39
CA PHE A 224 14.46 1.49 -20.03
C PHE A 224 15.72 0.71 -19.64
N TYR A 225 15.58 -0.32 -18.80
CA TYR A 225 16.68 -1.20 -18.40
C TYR A 225 17.27 -1.92 -19.62
N THR A 226 16.42 -2.46 -20.49
CA THR A 226 16.85 -3.18 -21.69
C THR A 226 17.59 -2.28 -22.68
N ALA A 227 17.20 -1.00 -22.77
CA ALA A 227 17.88 0.00 -23.60
C ALA A 227 19.21 0.49 -22.99
N LEU A 228 19.24 0.73 -21.67
CA LEU A 228 20.40 1.32 -20.98
C LEU A 228 21.49 0.30 -20.66
N ALA A 229 21.13 -0.92 -20.24
CA ALA A 229 22.10 -1.85 -19.69
C ALA A 229 23.20 -2.26 -20.67
N PRO A 230 22.96 -2.55 -21.96
CA PRO A 230 24.03 -2.84 -22.92
C PRO A 230 24.99 -1.66 -23.10
N VAL A 231 24.45 -0.45 -23.29
CA VAL A 231 25.26 0.76 -23.47
C VAL A 231 26.15 1.03 -22.26
N LEU A 232 25.61 0.90 -21.05
CA LEU A 232 26.38 1.11 -19.82
C LEU A 232 27.48 0.05 -19.63
N ARG A 233 27.26 -1.21 -20.05
CA ARG A 233 28.30 -2.24 -20.05
C ARG A 233 29.42 -1.95 -21.04
N ASP A 234 29.09 -1.49 -22.25
CA ASP A 234 30.09 -1.10 -23.26
C ASP A 234 30.96 0.07 -22.77
N LEU A 235 30.42 0.92 -21.89
CA LEU A 235 31.12 2.01 -21.21
C LEU A 235 31.86 1.58 -19.94
N GLY A 236 31.85 0.28 -19.59
CA GLY A 236 32.51 -0.26 -18.38
C GLY A 236 31.82 0.12 -17.06
N ARG A 237 30.52 0.44 -17.09
CA ARG A 237 29.72 0.85 -15.91
C ARG A 237 28.81 -0.26 -15.39
N ASP A 238 29.39 -1.44 -15.16
CA ASP A 238 28.69 -2.57 -14.53
C ASP A 238 28.15 -2.22 -13.13
N ASP A 239 28.76 -1.24 -12.45
CA ASP A 239 28.30 -0.72 -11.16
C ASP A 239 26.90 -0.09 -11.24
N ILE A 240 26.65 0.73 -12.27
CA ILE A 240 25.34 1.35 -12.52
C ILE A 240 24.33 0.26 -12.88
N VAL A 241 24.71 -0.65 -13.78
CA VAL A 241 23.85 -1.75 -14.23
C VAL A 241 23.42 -2.63 -13.05
N ALA A 242 24.34 -2.92 -12.12
CA ALA A 242 24.03 -3.67 -10.90
C ALA A 242 23.03 -2.94 -10.00
N ARG A 243 23.15 -1.61 -9.85
CA ARG A 243 22.16 -0.81 -9.11
C ARG A 243 20.80 -0.81 -9.80
N MET A 244 20.75 -0.77 -11.13
CA MET A 244 19.49 -0.81 -11.87
C MET A 244 18.80 -2.20 -11.80
N ALA A 245 19.57 -3.28 -11.75
CA ALA A 245 19.06 -4.66 -11.85
C ALA A 245 18.34 -5.17 -10.58
N GLY A 246 18.53 -4.54 -9.41
CA GLY A 246 17.74 -4.83 -8.19
C GLY A 246 17.98 -6.16 -7.48
N ASN A 247 18.86 -7.02 -8.00
CA ASN A 247 19.31 -8.22 -7.30
C ASN A 247 20.25 -7.87 -6.15
N ASP A 248 20.15 -8.57 -5.02
CA ASP A 248 20.99 -8.39 -3.83
C ASP A 248 21.01 -6.95 -3.27
N GLY A 249 19.90 -6.22 -3.39
CA GLY A 249 19.74 -4.89 -2.78
C GLY A 249 19.43 -4.99 -1.28
N THR A 250 19.79 -3.98 -0.52
CA THR A 250 19.34 -3.76 0.86
C THR A 250 18.25 -2.69 0.87
N THR A 251 17.14 -2.98 1.52
CA THR A 251 16.07 -2.01 1.76
C THR A 251 15.86 -1.84 3.26
N ARG A 252 15.75 -0.58 3.69
CA ARG A 252 15.31 -0.21 5.03
C ARG A 252 14.00 0.53 4.95
N PHE A 253 13.11 0.23 5.89
CA PHE A 253 11.84 0.89 6.04
C PHE A 253 11.73 1.44 7.45
N SER A 254 11.27 2.68 7.61
CA SER A 254 11.03 3.29 8.92
C SER A 254 9.75 4.10 8.87
N SER A 255 8.93 4.00 9.91
CA SER A 255 7.66 4.72 10.01
C SER A 255 7.47 5.29 11.40
N ALA A 256 6.77 6.41 11.45
CA ALA A 256 6.30 7.04 12.67
C ALA A 256 4.93 7.63 12.40
N GLY A 257 3.97 7.40 13.28
CA GLY A 257 2.62 7.93 13.12
C GLY A 257 1.96 8.19 14.46
N PHE A 258 0.90 8.98 14.42
CA PHE A 258 0.01 9.16 15.54
C PHE A 258 -1.43 9.25 15.04
N GLN A 259 -2.36 8.85 15.89
CA GLN A 259 -3.77 9.06 15.69
C GLN A 259 -4.38 9.56 17.00
N TRP A 260 -5.13 10.65 16.92
CA TRP A 260 -5.98 11.12 18.00
C TRP A 260 -7.43 11.06 17.55
N ASP A 261 -8.28 10.41 18.35
CA ASP A 261 -9.71 10.24 18.07
C ASP A 261 -10.54 10.31 19.36
N ASP A 262 -11.17 11.46 19.65
CA ASP A 262 -12.03 11.66 20.83
C ASP A 262 -13.52 11.36 20.54
N GLY A 263 -13.81 10.71 19.41
CA GLY A 263 -15.17 10.46 18.93
C GLY A 263 -15.85 11.66 18.27
N ARG A 264 -15.29 12.88 18.34
CA ARG A 264 -15.77 14.05 17.57
C ARG A 264 -14.76 14.49 16.53
N TRP A 265 -13.49 14.56 16.89
CA TRP A 265 -12.39 14.89 16.01
C TRP A 265 -11.55 13.65 15.74
N LEU A 266 -11.00 13.60 14.53
CA LEU A 266 -10.02 12.60 14.12
C LEU A 266 -8.83 13.33 13.53
N VAL A 267 -7.64 13.12 14.09
CA VAL A 267 -6.38 13.64 13.54
C VAL A 267 -5.42 12.48 13.36
N ILE A 268 -4.89 12.32 12.15
CA ILE A 268 -3.95 11.25 11.81
C ILE A 268 -2.72 11.87 11.17
N GLY A 269 -1.55 11.67 11.74
CA GLY A 269 -0.28 12.03 11.13
C GLY A 269 0.54 10.78 10.89
N GLU A 270 1.15 10.66 9.71
CA GLU A 270 2.05 9.55 9.42
C GLU A 270 3.23 10.02 8.57
N TYR A 271 4.41 9.53 8.89
CA TYR A 271 5.65 9.68 8.16
C TYR A 271 6.24 8.29 7.92
N ALA A 272 6.70 8.03 6.71
CA ALA A 272 7.42 6.82 6.39
C ALA A 272 8.60 7.11 5.45
N ARG A 273 9.64 6.29 5.54
CA ARG A 273 10.85 6.40 4.74
C ARG A 273 11.29 5.03 4.26
N ARG A 274 11.55 4.94 2.95
CA ARG A 274 12.21 3.80 2.31
C ARG A 274 13.61 4.23 1.88
N GLN A 275 14.62 3.53 2.37
CA GLN A 275 15.98 3.59 1.83
C GLN A 275 16.23 2.33 1.01
N ALA A 276 16.74 2.48 -0.20
CA ALA A 276 17.08 1.38 -1.08
C ALA A 276 18.37 1.72 -1.83
N ASP A 277 19.26 0.73 -1.96
CA ASP A 277 20.54 0.85 -2.66
C ASP A 277 20.49 0.32 -4.11
N ARG A 278 19.44 -0.43 -4.46
CA ARG A 278 19.23 -1.00 -5.80
C ARG A 278 17.76 -0.91 -6.22
N TYR A 279 17.55 -0.71 -7.51
CA TYR A 279 16.31 -0.73 -8.28
C TYR A 279 15.23 0.28 -7.92
N ALA A 280 14.91 0.42 -6.63
CA ALA A 280 14.00 1.42 -6.12
C ALA A 280 14.81 2.67 -5.73
N ASN A 281 14.23 3.85 -5.93
CA ASN A 281 14.79 5.08 -5.38
C ASN A 281 14.67 5.08 -3.84
N SER A 282 15.50 5.85 -3.16
CA SER A 282 15.22 6.20 -1.76
C SER A 282 14.22 7.35 -1.71
N ALA A 283 13.27 7.30 -0.79
CA ALA A 283 12.18 8.26 -0.69
C ALA A 283 11.57 8.29 0.72
N HIS A 284 10.91 9.38 1.04
CA HIS A 284 10.05 9.47 2.21
C HIS A 284 8.72 10.13 1.85
N GLY A 285 7.71 9.87 2.66
CA GLY A 285 6.38 10.42 2.50
C GLY A 285 5.78 10.77 3.85
N TRP A 286 4.90 11.75 3.86
CA TRP A 286 4.12 12.10 5.02
C TRP A 286 2.70 12.51 4.65
N GLN A 287 1.78 12.35 5.59
CA GLN A 287 0.41 12.82 5.49
C GLN A 287 -0.06 13.38 6.83
N LEU A 288 -0.97 14.34 6.76
CA LEU A 288 -1.76 14.82 7.89
C LEU A 288 -3.23 14.86 7.46
N THR A 289 -4.06 14.12 8.19
CA THR A 289 -5.50 14.09 8.05
C THR A 289 -6.16 14.74 9.26
N ALA A 290 -7.16 15.56 9.03
CA ALA A 290 -8.03 16.09 10.07
C ALA A 290 -9.50 15.97 9.64
N GLY A 291 -10.34 15.40 10.50
CA GLY A 291 -11.77 15.21 10.28
C GLY A 291 -12.60 15.58 11.52
N HIS A 292 -13.86 15.93 11.30
CA HIS A 292 -14.80 16.26 12.36
C HIS A 292 -16.15 15.58 12.13
N ARG A 293 -16.66 14.87 13.12
CA ARG A 293 -17.90 14.10 13.07
C ARG A 293 -19.10 14.97 13.43
N PHE A 294 -20.05 15.06 12.50
CA PHE A 294 -21.38 15.62 12.68
C PHE A 294 -22.40 14.48 12.62
N GLY A 295 -22.61 13.81 13.75
CA GLY A 295 -23.41 12.59 13.79
C GLY A 295 -22.77 11.49 12.95
N THR A 296 -23.47 11.03 11.92
CA THR A 296 -22.98 9.98 11.00
C THR A 296 -22.16 10.49 9.82
N VAL A 297 -21.96 11.80 9.70
CA VAL A 297 -21.21 12.40 8.59
C VAL A 297 -19.91 13.02 9.10
N MET A 298 -18.80 12.69 8.46
CA MET A 298 -17.48 13.20 8.80
C MET A 298 -16.80 13.79 7.55
N PRO A 299 -16.86 15.11 7.32
CA PRO A 299 -15.92 15.78 6.45
C PRO A 299 -14.49 15.68 7.00
N TYR A 300 -13.52 15.59 6.10
CA TYR A 300 -12.09 15.61 6.42
C TYR A 300 -11.27 16.26 5.32
N MET A 301 -10.06 16.66 5.69
CA MET A 301 -9.02 17.14 4.79
C MET A 301 -7.76 16.29 4.97
N VAL A 302 -7.03 16.08 3.88
CA VAL A 302 -5.70 15.46 3.89
C VAL A 302 -4.73 16.37 3.17
N VAL A 303 -3.56 16.57 3.76
CA VAL A 303 -2.39 17.10 3.06
C VAL A 303 -1.30 16.03 3.08
N ALA A 304 -0.74 15.73 1.91
CA ALA A 304 0.23 14.64 1.79
C ALA A 304 1.34 14.98 0.80
N ARG A 305 2.53 14.41 1.02
CA ARG A 305 3.69 14.61 0.16
C ARG A 305 4.60 13.40 0.13
N HIS A 306 5.04 13.03 -1.06
CA HIS A 306 6.07 12.04 -1.33
C HIS A 306 7.29 12.77 -1.92
N ILE A 307 8.48 12.49 -1.41
CA ILE A 307 9.73 13.13 -1.80
C ILE A 307 10.77 12.05 -2.11
N GLN A 308 11.47 12.20 -3.24
CA GLN A 308 12.64 11.39 -3.54
C GLN A 308 13.86 11.91 -2.77
N ASP A 309 14.51 11.01 -2.02
CA ASP A 309 15.77 11.28 -1.32
C ASP A 309 16.97 11.05 -2.23
N ALA A 310 16.96 9.95 -2.99
CA ALA A 310 18.04 9.57 -3.90
C ALA A 310 17.49 8.75 -5.07
N ALA A 311 17.92 9.08 -6.28
CA ALA A 311 17.62 8.32 -7.49
C ALA A 311 18.40 6.99 -7.56
N VAL A 312 18.04 6.11 -8.48
CA VAL A 312 18.76 4.83 -8.68
C VAL A 312 20.08 5.04 -9.41
N VAL A 313 20.06 5.92 -10.42
CA VAL A 313 21.25 6.43 -11.10
C VAL A 313 21.35 7.92 -10.77
N ASP A 314 22.36 8.32 -10.03
CA ASP A 314 22.43 9.70 -9.52
C ASP A 314 23.08 10.67 -10.51
N MET A 315 23.15 11.95 -10.14
CA MET A 315 23.73 12.99 -11.00
C MET A 315 25.26 12.85 -11.15
N GLU A 316 25.95 12.23 -10.18
CA GLU A 316 27.39 11.98 -10.26
C GLU A 316 27.69 10.84 -11.25
N ASP A 317 26.85 9.80 -11.26
CA ASP A 317 26.85 8.76 -12.29
C ASP A 317 26.67 9.36 -13.67
N VAL A 318 25.67 10.23 -13.86
CA VAL A 318 25.42 10.87 -15.16
C VAL A 318 26.61 11.71 -15.62
N ARG A 319 27.25 12.46 -14.71
CA ARG A 319 28.42 13.31 -15.02
C ARG A 319 29.69 12.52 -15.34
N SER A 320 29.80 11.29 -14.84
CA SER A 320 30.95 10.42 -15.10
C SER A 320 30.83 9.64 -16.42
N LEU A 321 29.67 9.70 -17.10
CA LEU A 321 29.46 9.10 -18.41
C LEU A 321 29.90 10.05 -19.54
N PRO A 322 30.41 9.53 -20.67
CA PRO A 322 30.67 10.34 -21.84
C PRO A 322 29.35 10.94 -22.38
N PRO A 323 29.39 12.15 -22.96
CA PRO A 323 28.20 12.84 -23.47
C PRO A 323 27.74 12.22 -24.79
N LEU A 324 27.10 11.05 -24.70
CA LEU A 324 26.46 10.39 -25.83
C LEU A 324 25.05 10.98 -26.07
N PRO A 325 24.67 11.30 -27.31
CA PRO A 325 23.31 11.77 -27.62
C PRO A 325 22.25 10.82 -27.07
N GLY A 326 21.25 11.36 -26.36
CA GLY A 326 20.11 10.60 -25.83
C GLY A 326 20.37 9.81 -24.53
N LEU A 327 21.62 9.61 -24.10
CA LEU A 327 21.91 8.78 -22.92
C LEU A 327 21.36 9.40 -21.62
N ALA A 328 21.56 10.71 -21.42
CA ALA A 328 21.06 11.42 -20.24
C ALA A 328 19.53 11.42 -20.18
N GLU A 329 18.86 11.51 -21.33
CA GLU A 329 17.40 11.48 -21.44
C GLU A 329 16.83 10.11 -21.11
N LEU A 330 17.47 9.03 -21.58
CA LEU A 330 17.12 7.65 -21.22
C LEU A 330 17.29 7.40 -19.71
N ILE A 331 18.39 7.86 -19.11
CA ILE A 331 18.61 7.74 -17.66
C ILE A 331 17.56 8.54 -16.88
N SER A 332 17.24 9.76 -17.34
CA SER A 332 16.19 10.58 -16.75
C SER A 332 14.83 9.88 -16.79
N GLY A 333 14.46 9.28 -17.93
CA GLY A 333 13.23 8.49 -18.08
C GLY A 333 13.19 7.26 -17.16
N PHE A 334 14.31 6.53 -17.05
CA PHE A 334 14.45 5.40 -16.14
C PHE A 334 14.21 5.78 -14.68
N ASN A 335 14.82 6.90 -14.23
CA ASN A 335 14.64 7.40 -12.87
C ASN A 335 13.23 7.94 -12.62
N ALA A 336 12.67 8.67 -13.60
CA ALA A 336 11.35 9.29 -13.47
C ALA A 336 10.23 8.25 -13.34
N SER A 337 10.32 7.12 -14.05
CA SER A 337 9.31 6.05 -14.00
C SER A 337 9.27 5.31 -12.66
N ARG A 338 10.31 5.45 -11.84
CA ARG A 338 10.41 4.89 -10.48
C ARG A 338 10.16 5.93 -9.40
N ASN A 339 9.99 7.19 -9.77
CA ASN A 339 9.85 8.29 -8.84
C ASN A 339 8.37 8.65 -8.65
N LEU A 340 7.84 8.36 -7.46
CA LEU A 340 6.47 8.68 -7.07
C LEU A 340 6.33 10.06 -6.41
N ALA A 341 7.37 10.90 -6.46
CA ALA A 341 7.35 12.21 -5.81
C ALA A 341 6.20 13.09 -6.32
N GLN A 342 5.34 13.51 -5.39
CA GLN A 342 4.18 14.35 -5.62
C GLN A 342 3.73 14.99 -4.31
N HIS A 343 2.86 15.99 -4.40
CA HIS A 343 2.11 16.50 -3.27
C HIS A 343 0.63 16.59 -3.61
N SER A 344 -0.22 16.43 -2.59
CA SER A 344 -1.66 16.49 -2.77
C SER A 344 -2.38 17.17 -1.61
N VAL A 345 -3.55 17.71 -1.96
CA VAL A 345 -4.56 18.17 -1.01
C VAL A 345 -5.87 17.45 -1.35
N THR A 346 -6.44 16.75 -0.38
CA THR A 346 -7.71 16.04 -0.51
C THR A 346 -8.74 16.66 0.40
N ALA A 347 -9.94 16.89 -0.14
CA ALA A 347 -11.14 17.14 0.64
C ALA A 347 -12.06 15.93 0.48
N GLY A 348 -12.55 15.38 1.58
CA GLY A 348 -13.40 14.20 1.56
C GLY A 348 -14.52 14.24 2.58
N VAL A 349 -15.51 13.38 2.37
CA VAL A 349 -16.62 13.15 3.30
C VAL A 349 -16.83 11.65 3.42
N ARG A 350 -16.94 11.19 4.66
CA ARG A 350 -17.44 9.86 5.00
C ARG A 350 -18.84 9.98 5.58
N TRP A 351 -19.76 9.14 5.14
CA TRP A 351 -21.11 9.02 5.68
C TRP A 351 -21.35 7.58 6.12
N ASP A 352 -21.48 7.37 7.42
CA ASP A 352 -21.85 6.09 8.02
C ASP A 352 -23.36 5.86 7.86
N VAL A 353 -23.75 5.23 6.74
CA VAL A 353 -25.15 4.93 6.41
C VAL A 353 -25.74 3.83 7.30
N HIS A 354 -24.87 2.97 7.85
CA HIS A 354 -25.22 1.93 8.82
C HIS A 354 -24.00 1.62 9.70
N SER A 355 -24.19 0.88 10.80
CA SER A 355 -23.11 0.49 11.71
C SER A 355 -22.03 -0.40 11.08
N ASN A 356 -22.29 -0.95 9.89
CA ASN A 356 -21.40 -1.80 9.11
C ASN A 356 -21.32 -1.36 7.64
N ALA A 357 -21.72 -0.13 7.32
CA ALA A 357 -21.68 0.39 5.96
C ALA A 357 -21.40 1.90 5.92
N ALA A 358 -20.47 2.31 5.06
CA ALA A 358 -20.12 3.72 4.85
C ALA A 358 -20.04 4.06 3.37
N VAL A 359 -20.50 5.27 3.02
CA VAL A 359 -20.30 5.87 1.70
C VAL A 359 -19.25 6.96 1.83
N LYS A 360 -18.30 7.01 0.89
CA LYS A 360 -17.21 7.98 0.91
C LYS A 360 -17.07 8.67 -0.42
N ALA A 361 -16.72 9.95 -0.37
CA ALA A 361 -16.39 10.76 -1.53
C ALA A 361 -15.13 11.56 -1.26
N GLU A 362 -14.22 11.61 -2.23
CA GLU A 362 -12.97 12.36 -2.16
C GLU A 362 -12.74 13.15 -3.44
N PHE A 363 -12.29 14.39 -3.28
CA PHE A 363 -11.69 15.18 -4.35
C PHE A 363 -10.24 15.48 -3.97
N THR A 364 -9.30 15.02 -4.78
CA THR A 364 -7.87 15.22 -4.58
C THR A 364 -7.29 16.08 -5.70
N ARG A 365 -6.56 17.13 -5.33
CA ARG A 365 -5.67 17.87 -6.22
C ARG A 365 -4.25 17.40 -5.99
N ALA A 366 -3.71 16.59 -6.90
CA ALA A 366 -2.33 16.13 -6.86
C ALA A 366 -1.44 16.91 -7.85
N ARG A 367 -0.16 17.07 -7.54
CA ARG A 367 0.84 17.60 -8.46
C ARG A 367 2.12 16.77 -8.40
N THR A 368 2.50 16.20 -9.54
CA THR A 368 3.76 15.47 -9.69
C THR A 368 4.95 16.42 -9.66
N ASP A 369 6.07 15.96 -9.11
CA ASP A 369 7.34 16.68 -9.22
C ASP A 369 7.86 16.62 -10.66
N ALA A 370 8.80 17.51 -11.03
CA ALA A 370 9.23 17.69 -12.42
C ALA A 370 9.82 16.43 -13.07
N ASN A 371 10.44 15.55 -12.27
CA ASN A 371 11.10 14.32 -12.73
C ASN A 371 10.45 13.08 -12.10
N ALA A 372 9.12 13.07 -12.02
CA ALA A 372 8.35 12.03 -11.35
C ALA A 372 7.10 11.66 -12.15
N TRP A 373 6.74 10.39 -12.12
CA TRP A 373 5.44 9.94 -12.59
C TRP A 373 4.35 10.11 -11.52
N GLY A 374 4.75 10.20 -10.25
CA GLY A 374 3.78 10.21 -9.15
C GLY A 374 3.01 8.89 -9.08
N THR A 375 1.78 8.94 -8.59
CA THR A 375 0.88 7.79 -8.50
C THR A 375 0.09 7.59 -9.80
N PHE A 376 0.74 7.77 -10.94
CA PHE A 376 0.11 7.76 -12.25
C PHE A 376 0.89 6.94 -13.28
N ASP A 377 0.15 6.26 -14.14
CA ASP A 377 0.67 5.53 -15.29
C ASP A 377 0.34 6.29 -16.59
N PRO A 378 1.27 6.40 -17.54
CA PRO A 378 1.03 7.05 -18.82
C PRO A 378 0.08 6.22 -19.70
N SER A 379 -0.83 6.86 -20.43
CA SER A 379 -1.76 6.13 -21.31
C SER A 379 -1.11 5.54 -22.56
N ASN A 380 0.06 6.06 -22.95
CA ASN A 380 0.84 5.69 -24.14
C ASN A 380 2.29 6.21 -24.00
N GLU A 381 3.16 5.86 -24.94
CA GLU A 381 4.59 6.25 -24.92
C GLU A 381 4.81 7.76 -24.97
N THR A 382 3.99 8.51 -25.72
CA THR A 382 4.08 9.98 -25.78
C THR A 382 3.74 10.62 -24.43
N ALA A 383 2.78 10.06 -23.68
CA ALA A 383 2.46 10.53 -22.35
C ALA A 383 3.59 10.26 -21.35
N ALA A 384 4.35 9.17 -21.53
CA ALA A 384 5.43 8.78 -20.65
C ALA A 384 6.57 9.83 -20.57
N SER A 385 6.81 10.59 -21.64
CA SER A 385 7.78 11.69 -21.66
C SER A 385 7.27 12.99 -21.02
N HIS A 386 5.99 13.07 -20.64
CA HIS A 386 5.32 14.28 -20.16
C HIS A 386 4.47 14.04 -18.91
N MET A 387 5.02 13.32 -17.92
CA MET A 387 4.34 13.02 -16.65
C MET A 387 4.62 14.05 -15.53
N GLY A 388 5.82 14.64 -15.54
CA GLY A 388 6.31 15.47 -14.44
C GLY A 388 5.80 16.91 -14.43
N GLY A 389 5.69 17.49 -13.24
CA GLY A 389 5.31 18.90 -13.03
C GLY A 389 3.83 19.20 -13.27
N ARG A 390 2.99 18.16 -13.42
CA ARG A 390 1.59 18.28 -13.83
C ARG A 390 0.66 18.25 -12.63
N SER A 391 -0.41 19.02 -12.71
CA SER A 391 -1.50 18.94 -11.74
C SER A 391 -2.66 18.11 -12.28
N ILE A 392 -3.18 17.23 -11.44
CA ILE A 392 -4.23 16.26 -11.76
C ILE A 392 -5.31 16.39 -10.69
N ASN A 393 -6.56 16.48 -11.13
CA ASN A 393 -7.72 16.35 -10.26
C ASN A 393 -8.19 14.89 -10.29
N ILE A 394 -8.45 14.35 -9.11
CA ILE A 394 -8.95 12.98 -8.91
C ILE A 394 -10.26 13.08 -8.16
N LEU A 395 -11.30 12.41 -8.67
CA LEU A 395 -12.55 12.18 -7.96
C LEU A 395 -12.65 10.71 -7.63
N SER A 396 -12.86 10.38 -6.35
CA SER A 396 -13.06 9.00 -5.90
C SER A 396 -14.37 8.87 -5.13
N LEU A 397 -15.08 7.77 -5.33
CA LEU A 397 -16.27 7.41 -4.55
C LEU A 397 -16.15 5.94 -4.12
N SER A 398 -16.59 5.62 -2.91
CA SER A 398 -16.70 4.23 -2.48
C SER A 398 -17.93 3.95 -1.62
N VAL A 399 -18.34 2.68 -1.64
CA VAL A 399 -19.26 2.09 -0.68
C VAL A 399 -18.53 0.93 -0.01
N ASP A 400 -18.33 1.04 1.28
CA ASP A 400 -17.63 0.06 2.10
C ASP A 400 -18.64 -0.65 3.01
N VAL A 401 -18.55 -1.97 3.12
CA VAL A 401 -19.39 -2.80 3.98
C VAL A 401 -18.58 -3.85 4.73
N THR A 402 -19.01 -4.19 5.94
CA THR A 402 -18.55 -5.36 6.70
C THR A 402 -19.73 -6.25 7.08
N PHE A 403 -19.54 -7.56 7.15
CA PHE A 403 -20.64 -8.52 7.41
C PHE A 403 -20.18 -9.81 8.07
#